data_AF-A0A7C3K7G1-F1
#
_entry.id   AF-A0A7C3K7G1-F1
#
_cell.length_a   1.000
_cell.length_b   1.000
_cell.length_c   1.000
_cell.angle_alpha   90.00
_cell.angle_beta   90.00
_cell.angle_gamma   90.00
#
_symmetry.space_group_name_H-M   'P 1'
#
loop_
_entity.id
_entity.type
_entity.pdbx_description
1 polymer ?
#
loop_
_entity_poly.entity_id
_entity_poly.type
_entity_poly.pdbx_seq_one_letter_code
_entity_poly.pdbx_strand_id
1 'polypeptide(L)'
;MRRLGLEREIVDRRIYDRAVQRFRDARILLPTFGELADPTRIPQSVRAALAGVDPDAPHALNLFRVHWYNSGSDRARPAALPDHLVLPK
;
A
#
# COMPACT_ATOMS: atom_id res chain seq x y z
N MET A 1 -15.00 -28.70 -13.39
CA MET A 1 -15.07 -27.75 -12.24
C MET A 1 -14.05 -26.65 -12.46
N ARG A 2 -14.50 -25.40 -12.61
CA ARG A 2 -13.63 -24.22 -12.72
C ARG A 2 -12.95 -24.03 -11.36
N ARG A 3 -11.62 -24.13 -11.30
CA ARG A 3 -10.89 -23.77 -10.06
C ARG A 3 -11.14 -22.28 -9.84
N LEU A 4 -11.88 -21.93 -8.79
CA LEU A 4 -11.95 -20.55 -8.27
C LEU A 4 -10.64 -20.22 -7.53
N GLY A 5 -9.50 -20.50 -8.17
CA GLY A 5 -8.20 -20.52 -7.53
C GLY A 5 -7.30 -19.49 -8.17
N LEU A 6 -7.07 -18.40 -7.44
CA LEU A 6 -6.05 -17.36 -7.62
C LEU A 6 -5.17 -17.59 -8.85
N GLU A 7 -5.59 -17.00 -9.96
CA GLU A 7 -4.87 -17.06 -11.23
C GLU A 7 -3.41 -16.65 -10.98
N ARG A 8 -2.49 -17.54 -11.36
CA ARG A 8 -1.06 -17.35 -11.11
C ARG A 8 -0.39 -16.51 -12.19
N GLU A 9 -1.12 -16.25 -13.27
CA GLU A 9 -0.68 -15.54 -14.45
C GLU A 9 -1.68 -14.45 -14.82
N ILE A 10 -1.26 -13.54 -15.68
CA ILE A 10 -2.12 -12.46 -16.17
C ILE A 10 -3.15 -13.07 -17.13
N VAL A 11 -4.41 -13.12 -16.70
CA VAL A 11 -5.53 -13.67 -17.47
C VAL A 11 -5.83 -12.85 -18.73
N ASP A 12 -5.79 -11.51 -18.62
CA ASP A 12 -6.01 -10.59 -19.73
C ASP A 12 -4.92 -9.52 -19.76
N ARG A 13 -4.00 -9.68 -20.71
CA ARG A 13 -2.88 -8.77 -20.90
C ARG A 13 -3.32 -7.37 -21.33
N ARG A 14 -4.41 -7.24 -22.10
CA ARG A 14 -4.92 -5.94 -22.58
C ARG A 14 -5.54 -5.14 -21.46
N ILE A 15 -6.20 -5.79 -20.50
CA ILE A 15 -6.68 -5.12 -19.28
C ILE A 15 -5.51 -4.66 -18.42
N TYR A 16 -4.52 -5.53 -18.22
CA TYR A 16 -3.31 -5.20 -17.46
C TYR A 16 -2.57 -3.98 -18.05
N ASP A 17 -2.28 -3.99 -19.36
CA ASP A 17 -1.55 -2.89 -20.00
C ASP A 17 -2.35 -1.57 -19.96
N ARG A 18 -3.68 -1.62 -20.06
CA ARG A 18 -4.55 -0.43 -19.87
C ARG A 18 -4.48 0.11 -18.45
N ALA A 19 -4.46 -0.76 -17.43
CA ALA A 19 -4.30 -0.34 -16.04
C ALA A 19 -2.93 0.31 -15.81
N VAL A 20 -1.86 -0.28 -16.35
CA VAL A 20 -0.51 0.30 -16.29
C VAL A 20 -0.48 1.69 -16.93
N GLN A 21 -1.07 1.85 -18.12
CA GLN A 21 -1.13 3.15 -18.79
C GLN A 21 -1.91 4.18 -17.96
N ARG A 22 -3.07 3.81 -17.42
CA ARG A 22 -3.88 4.69 -16.57
C ARG A 22 -3.11 5.17 -15.33
N PHE A 23 -2.34 4.29 -14.70
CA PHE A 23 -1.53 4.65 -13.53
C PHE A 23 -0.40 5.59 -13.90
N ARG A 24 0.24 5.40 -15.06
CA ARG A 24 1.25 6.34 -15.59
C ARG A 24 0.65 7.71 -15.86
N ASP A 25 -0.48 7.77 -16.56
CA ASP A 25 -1.15 9.04 -16.91
C ASP A 25 -1.57 9.82 -15.65
N ALA A 26 -2.07 9.11 -14.64
CA ALA A 26 -2.45 9.69 -13.35
C ALA A 26 -1.28 9.89 -12.37
N ARG A 27 -0.05 9.53 -12.76
CA ARG A 27 1.16 9.55 -11.92
C ARG A 27 0.99 8.83 -10.57
N ILE A 28 0.29 7.70 -10.60
CA ILE A 28 0.06 6.87 -9.42
C ILE A 28 1.19 5.85 -9.29
N LEU A 29 1.88 5.91 -8.16
CA LEU A 29 2.85 4.90 -7.75
C LEU A 29 2.16 3.87 -6.84
N LEU A 30 2.39 2.59 -7.12
CA LEU A 30 1.95 1.50 -6.25
C LEU A 30 3.10 1.05 -5.34
N PRO A 31 2.82 0.72 -4.08
CA PRO A 31 3.76 -0.03 -3.26
C PRO A 31 3.86 -1.47 -3.77
N THR A 32 5.05 -2.05 -3.62
CA THR A 32 5.26 -3.49 -3.72
C THR A 32 4.78 -4.17 -2.45
N PHE A 33 4.47 -5.46 -2.54
CA PHE A 33 4.16 -6.25 -1.33
C PHE A 33 5.34 -6.28 -0.33
N GLY A 34 6.58 -6.23 -0.81
CA GLY A 34 7.76 -6.18 0.06
C GLY A 34 7.85 -4.88 0.87
N GLU A 35 7.45 -3.76 0.27
CA GLU A 35 7.35 -2.47 0.97
C GLU A 35 6.19 -2.43 1.96
N LEU A 36 5.06 -3.06 1.66
CA LEU A 36 3.93 -3.15 2.60
C LEU A 36 4.23 -4.09 3.77
N ALA A 37 4.96 -5.18 3.52
CA ALA A 37 5.40 -6.10 4.58
C ALA A 37 6.48 -5.47 5.48
N ASP A 38 7.38 -4.68 4.88
CA ASP A 38 8.45 -3.97 5.57
C ASP A 38 8.48 -2.49 5.13
N PRO A 39 7.76 -1.61 5.85
CA PRO A 39 7.65 -0.18 5.49
C PRO A 39 8.98 0.59 5.52
N THR A 40 10.02 0.01 6.12
CA THR A 40 11.36 0.61 6.10
C THR A 40 11.98 0.60 4.69
N ARG A 41 11.51 -0.30 3.82
CA ARG A 41 11.93 -0.41 2.41
C ARG A 41 11.30 0.63 1.50
N ILE A 42 10.24 1.31 1.94
CA ILE A 42 9.59 2.38 1.16
C ILE A 42 10.63 3.50 0.91
N PRO A 43 10.83 3.98 -0.32
CA PRO A 43 11.80 5.03 -0.61
C PRO A 43 11.59 6.28 0.25
N GLN A 44 12.68 6.92 0.67
CA GLN A 44 12.62 8.13 1.50
C GLN A 44 11.82 9.26 0.83
N SER A 45 11.93 9.41 -0.49
CA SER A 45 11.17 10.40 -1.26
C SER A 45 9.65 10.18 -1.14
N VAL A 46 9.21 8.92 -1.17
CA VAL A 46 7.80 8.55 -1.00
C VAL A 46 7.34 8.84 0.42
N ARG A 47 8.13 8.45 1.44
CA ARG A 47 7.80 8.75 2.85
C ARG A 47 7.72 10.26 3.11
N ALA A 48 8.62 11.05 2.53
CA ALA A 48 8.60 12.50 2.65
C ALA A 48 7.36 13.12 2.00
N ALA A 49 6.98 12.65 0.80
CA ALA A 49 5.76 13.10 0.13
C ALA A 49 4.50 12.69 0.91
N LEU A 50 4.47 11.47 1.46
CA LEU A 50 3.35 10.93 2.22
C LEU A 50 3.06 11.74 3.51
N ALA A 51 4.08 12.33 4.12
CA ALA A 51 3.92 13.17 5.32
C ALA A 51 3.05 14.42 5.08
N GLY A 52 2.96 14.89 3.84
CA GLY A 52 2.10 16.03 3.44
C GLY A 52 0.69 15.63 2.98
N VAL A 53 0.35 14.34 3.04
CA VAL A 53 -0.94 13.81 2.57
C VAL A 53 -1.82 13.45 3.75
N ASP A 54 -3.03 14.02 3.78
CA ASP A 54 -4.09 13.65 4.73
C ASP A 54 -4.38 12.13 4.63
N PRO A 55 -4.24 11.36 5.74
CA PRO A 55 -4.51 9.93 5.77
C PRO A 55 -5.90 9.52 5.30
N ASP A 56 -6.90 10.39 5.43
CA ASP A 56 -8.30 10.10 5.05
C ASP A 56 -8.68 10.64 3.67
N ALA A 57 -7.79 11.41 3.03
CA ALA A 57 -8.04 11.90 1.68
C ALA A 57 -7.95 10.77 0.63
N PRO A 58 -8.68 10.89 -0.50
CA PRO A 58 -8.63 9.94 -1.61
C PRO A 58 -7.37 10.14 -2.47
N HIS A 59 -6.20 10.18 -1.84
CA HIS A 59 -4.92 10.39 -2.50
C HIS A 59 -4.15 9.07 -2.66
N ALA A 60 -3.61 8.81 -3.86
CA ALA A 60 -3.04 7.50 -4.18
C ALA A 60 -1.82 7.12 -3.31
N LEU A 61 -1.05 8.10 -2.82
CA LEU A 61 0.06 7.83 -1.88
C LEU A 61 -0.41 7.15 -0.58
N ASN A 62 -1.67 7.28 -0.19
CA ASN A 62 -2.20 6.60 1.00
C ASN A 62 -2.19 5.06 0.85
N LEU A 63 -2.00 4.51 -0.35
CA LEU A 63 -1.75 3.07 -0.55
C LEU A 63 -0.49 2.58 0.17
N PHE A 64 0.51 3.45 0.36
CA PHE A 64 1.72 3.12 1.13
C PHE A 64 1.48 3.00 2.64
N ARG A 65 0.28 3.35 3.14
CA ARG A 65 -0.12 3.20 4.55
C ARG A 65 -0.76 1.84 4.86
N VAL A 66 -0.98 0.99 3.85
CA VAL A 66 -1.67 -0.30 4.00
C VAL A 66 -0.70 -1.36 4.55
N HIS A 67 -0.25 -1.15 5.78
CA HIS A 67 0.69 -2.01 6.48
C HIS A 67 0.44 -1.99 7.99
N TRP A 68 0.88 -3.04 8.70
CA TRP A 68 0.65 -3.20 10.14
C TRP A 68 1.27 -2.12 11.03
N TYR A 69 2.33 -1.47 10.57
CA TYR A 69 3.02 -0.41 11.31
C TYR A 69 2.37 0.98 11.15
N ASN A 70 1.17 1.07 10.57
CA ASN A 70 0.47 2.34 10.41
C ASN A 70 -0.17 2.73 11.75
N SER A 71 0.37 3.75 12.42
CA SER A 71 -0.04 4.13 13.78
C SER A 71 -1.51 4.57 13.81
N GLY A 72 -2.30 4.07 14.77
CA GLY A 72 -3.72 4.45 14.89
C GLY A 72 -3.99 5.90 15.33
N SER A 73 -3.01 6.58 15.94
CA SER A 73 -3.19 7.92 16.50
C SER A 73 -3.02 9.04 15.48
N ASP A 74 -1.84 9.18 14.87
CA ASP A 74 -1.55 10.26 13.93
C ASP A 74 -1.51 9.79 12.46
N ARG A 75 -1.36 8.49 12.21
CA ARG A 75 -1.06 7.88 10.91
C ARG A 75 0.04 8.62 10.15
N ALA A 76 0.82 9.51 10.76
CA ALA A 76 1.73 10.41 10.06
C ALA A 76 3.08 9.74 9.87
N ARG A 77 3.45 8.85 10.80
CA ARG A 77 4.71 8.10 10.78
C ARG A 77 4.45 6.62 11.12
N PRO A 78 5.26 5.70 10.57
CA PRO A 78 5.18 4.30 11.00
C PRO A 78 5.52 4.16 12.48
N ALA A 79 4.75 3.36 13.20
CA ALA A 79 5.06 2.96 14.57
C ALA A 79 6.25 1.99 14.59
N ALA A 80 6.98 1.93 15.71
CA ALA A 80 8.08 0.97 15.88
C ALA A 80 7.58 -0.48 16.04
N LEU A 81 6.36 -0.64 16.56
CA LEU A 81 5.66 -1.91 16.72
C LEU A 81 4.24 -1.74 16.17
N PRO A 82 3.66 -2.74 15.49
CA PRO A 82 2.27 -2.69 15.12
C PRO A 82 1.37 -2.49 16.33
N ASP A 83 0.26 -1.79 16.11
CA ASP A 83 -0.78 -1.67 17.12
C ASP A 83 -1.30 -3.07 17.48
N HIS A 84 -1.43 -3.33 18.78
CA HIS A 84 -1.77 -4.63 19.30
C HIS A 84 -2.62 -4.49 20.56
N LEU A 85 -3.41 -5.52 20.85
CA LEU A 85 -4.19 -5.63 22.07
C LEU A 85 -3.52 -6.67 22.98
N VAL A 86 -3.29 -6.31 24.24
CA VAL A 86 -2.82 -7.25 25.28
C VAL A 86 -4.02 -7.75 26.05
N LEU A 87 -4.28 -9.06 26.01
CA LEU A 87 -5.37 -9.68 26.74
C LEU A 87 -4.94 -9.99 28.19
N PRO A 88 -5.78 -9.72 29.20
CA PRO A 88 -5.54 -10.17 30.56
C PRO A 88 -5.58 -11.70 30.63
N LYS A 89 -4.92 -12.26 31.65
CA LYS A 89 -4.96 -13.70 31.94
C LYS A 89 -6.29 -14.12 32.54
#